data_AF-A0A7V5CTE9-F1
#
_entry.id   AF-A0A7V5CTE9-F1
#
_cell.length_a   1.000
_cell.length_b   1.000
_cell.length_c   1.000
_cell.angle_alpha   90.00
_cell.angle_beta   90.00
_cell.angle_gamma   90.00
#
_symmetry.space_group_name_H-M   'P 1'
#
loop_
_entity.id
_entity.type
_entity.pdbx_description
1 polymer ?
#
loop_
_entity_poly.entity_id
_entity_poly.type
_entity_poly.pdbx_seq_one_letter_code
_entity_poly.pdbx_strand_id
1 'polypeptide(L)'
;MKILFVGDVFGGAGRRIVREHLPHVMETHSVDLLVVNGENAAGGFGITPAIAEELFDLGAHVITTGNHVWDKRELIDYMQSVPPESEERPRRVMRPANYAAGTPGHGVFEGTLPSGQTFAVINLQGQVFMANHANPFHTVDALLPRIQARVILVD
;
A
#
# COMPACT_ATOMS: atom_id res chain seq x y z
N MET A 1 -10.07 -10.20 -13.08
CA MET A 1 -9.15 -9.83 -11.98
C MET A 1 -9.63 -10.44 -10.66
N LYS A 2 -8.85 -11.32 -10.06
CA LYS A 2 -8.99 -11.81 -8.69
C LYS A 2 -8.02 -11.05 -7.80
N ILE A 3 -8.55 -10.35 -6.80
CA ILE A 3 -7.77 -9.49 -5.90
C ILE A 3 -7.64 -10.20 -4.55
N LEU A 4 -6.41 -10.28 -4.03
CA LEU A 4 -6.16 -10.62 -2.65
C LEU A 4 -5.69 -9.35 -1.92
N PHE A 5 -6.44 -8.99 -0.88
CA PHE A 5 -6.02 -7.96 0.07
C PHE A 5 -5.64 -8.66 1.37
N VAL A 6 -4.40 -8.45 1.82
CA VAL A 6 -3.91 -8.90 3.12
C VAL A 6 -3.98 -7.71 4.06
N GLY A 7 -4.79 -7.82 5.10
CA GLY A 7 -4.86 -6.80 6.16
C GLY A 7 -3.56 -6.70 6.95
N ASP A 8 -3.58 -5.86 7.99
CA ASP A 8 -2.42 -5.49 8.81
C ASP A 8 -1.44 -6.62 9.11
N VAL A 9 -0.29 -6.58 8.46
CA VAL A 9 0.82 -7.46 8.78
C VAL A 9 1.46 -6.99 10.08
N PHE A 10 1.16 -7.67 11.18
CA PHE A 10 1.57 -7.23 12.51
C PHE A 10 2.85 -7.91 13.02
N GLY A 11 3.94 -7.15 13.11
CA GLY A 11 5.20 -7.57 13.73
C GLY A 11 5.80 -8.84 13.14
N GLY A 12 6.62 -9.55 13.93
CA GLY A 12 7.30 -10.77 13.48
C GLY A 12 6.35 -11.92 13.18
N ALA A 13 5.29 -12.06 13.97
CA ALA A 13 4.30 -13.12 13.80
C ALA A 13 3.49 -12.96 12.50
N GLY A 14 3.04 -11.74 12.19
CA GLY A 14 2.35 -11.41 10.95
C GLY A 14 3.22 -11.66 9.72
N ARG A 15 4.48 -11.20 9.74
CA ARG A 15 5.41 -11.48 8.63
C ARG A 15 5.64 -12.98 8.43
N ARG A 16 5.78 -13.74 9.51
CA ARG A 16 5.99 -15.19 9.45
C ARG A 16 4.80 -15.90 8.80
N ILE A 17 3.57 -15.64 9.26
CA ILE A 17 2.38 -16.32 8.70
C ILE A 17 2.15 -15.95 7.23
N VAL A 18 2.39 -14.68 6.88
CA VAL A 18 2.32 -14.23 5.47
C VAL A 18 3.35 -14.97 4.64
N ARG A 19 4.62 -15.01 5.06
CA ARG A 19 5.68 -15.73 4.34
C ARG A 19 5.38 -17.22 4.16
N GLU A 20 4.85 -17.87 5.19
CA GLU A 20 4.58 -19.32 5.18
C GLU A 20 3.36 -19.70 4.30
N HIS A 21 2.30 -18.88 4.26
CA HIS A 21 1.03 -19.29 3.65
C HIS A 21 0.62 -18.49 2.41
N LEU A 22 1.09 -17.26 2.25
CA LEU A 22 0.70 -16.41 1.12
C LEU A 22 0.95 -17.07 -0.24
N PRO A 23 2.10 -17.72 -0.51
CA PRO A 23 2.33 -18.38 -1.80
C PRO A 23 1.26 -19.44 -2.14
N HIS A 24 0.85 -20.23 -1.15
CA HIS A 24 -0.20 -21.24 -1.33
C HIS A 24 -1.56 -20.62 -1.64
N VAL A 25 -1.92 -19.52 -0.98
CA VAL A 25 -3.17 -18.79 -1.24
C VAL A 25 -3.15 -18.19 -2.66
N MET A 26 -2.02 -17.57 -3.04
CA MET A 26 -1.82 -16.99 -4.36
C MET A 26 -2.02 -18.03 -5.48
N GLU A 27 -1.41 -19.20 -5.34
CA GLU A 27 -1.53 -20.30 -6.31
C GLU A 27 -2.96 -20.87 -6.34
N THR A 28 -3.49 -21.26 -5.18
CA THR A 28 -4.80 -21.92 -5.04
C THR A 28 -5.93 -21.08 -5.60
N HIS A 29 -5.88 -19.76 -5.39
CA HIS A 29 -6.92 -18.86 -5.87
C HIS A 29 -6.60 -18.22 -7.21
N SER A 30 -5.39 -18.42 -7.75
CA SER A 30 -4.89 -17.78 -8.97
C SER A 30 -5.04 -16.25 -8.89
N VAL A 31 -4.45 -15.67 -7.85
CA VAL A 31 -4.56 -14.24 -7.57
C VAL A 31 -3.87 -13.42 -8.66
N ASP A 32 -4.58 -12.42 -9.20
CA ASP A 32 -4.06 -11.51 -10.23
C ASP A 32 -3.41 -10.26 -9.63
N LEU A 33 -3.97 -9.73 -8.54
CA LEU A 33 -3.51 -8.52 -7.85
C LEU A 33 -3.41 -8.78 -6.35
N LEU A 34 -2.23 -8.55 -5.77
CA LEU A 34 -1.97 -8.67 -4.34
C LEU A 34 -1.68 -7.29 -3.74
N VAL A 35 -2.48 -6.88 -2.76
CA VAL A 35 -2.26 -5.68 -1.95
C VAL A 35 -2.07 -6.09 -0.51
N VAL A 36 -1.10 -5.49 0.19
CA VAL A 36 -0.77 -5.83 1.58
C VAL A 36 -0.71 -4.57 2.41
N ASN A 37 -1.47 -4.49 3.50
CA ASN A 37 -1.30 -3.43 4.48
C ASN A 37 -0.11 -3.76 5.39
N GLY A 38 0.94 -2.95 5.29
CA GLY A 38 2.20 -3.13 6.01
C GLY A 38 2.36 -2.22 7.24
N GLU A 39 1.34 -1.50 7.70
CA GLU A 39 1.52 -0.40 8.66
C GLU A 39 2.12 -0.81 10.00
N ASN A 40 1.96 -2.08 10.39
CA ASN A 40 2.39 -2.63 11.67
C ASN A 40 3.55 -3.64 11.53
N ALA A 41 4.18 -3.72 10.35
CA ALA A 41 5.07 -4.81 10.00
C ALA A 41 6.42 -4.76 10.74
N ALA A 42 6.89 -3.59 11.17
CA ALA A 42 8.17 -3.41 11.85
C ALA A 42 8.03 -3.38 13.38
N GLY A 43 7.88 -4.57 13.99
CA GLY A 43 7.77 -4.69 15.44
C GLY A 43 6.47 -4.11 16.02
N GLY A 44 5.41 -4.03 15.20
CA GLY A 44 4.10 -3.52 15.58
C GLY A 44 3.85 -2.06 15.18
N PHE A 45 4.85 -1.33 14.70
CA PHE A 45 4.71 0.08 14.32
C PHE A 45 5.60 0.43 13.11
N GLY A 46 4.97 0.83 12.02
CA GLY A 46 5.60 1.20 10.76
C GLY A 46 6.11 0.03 9.95
N ILE A 47 6.84 0.34 8.88
CA ILE A 47 7.48 -0.62 7.97
C ILE A 47 8.87 -0.10 7.61
N THR A 48 9.87 -0.98 7.56
CA THR A 48 11.22 -0.63 7.09
C THR A 48 11.37 -0.96 5.60
N PRO A 49 12.30 -0.34 4.87
CA PRO A 49 12.58 -0.68 3.47
C PRO A 49 12.85 -2.18 3.28
N ALA A 50 13.64 -2.80 4.16
CA ALA A 50 13.91 -4.24 4.09
C ALA A 50 12.64 -5.10 4.21
N ILE A 51 11.67 -4.70 5.05
CA ILE A 51 10.40 -5.41 5.19
C ILE A 51 9.50 -5.15 3.98
N ALA A 52 9.50 -3.94 3.42
CA ALA A 52 8.77 -3.65 2.19
C ALA A 52 9.28 -4.52 1.04
N GLU A 53 10.61 -4.60 0.86
CA GLU A 53 11.25 -5.49 -0.11
C GLU A 53 10.88 -6.97 0.12
N GLU A 54 10.86 -7.44 1.38
CA GLU A 54 10.40 -8.80 1.70
C GLU A 54 8.96 -9.06 1.22
N LEU A 55 8.04 -8.12 1.45
CA LEU A 55 6.65 -8.25 0.99
C LEU A 55 6.53 -8.20 -0.54
N PHE A 56 7.34 -7.38 -1.21
CA PHE A 56 7.41 -7.37 -2.68
C PHE A 56 7.99 -8.66 -3.25
N ASP A 57 8.98 -9.27 -2.58
CA ASP A 57 9.53 -10.58 -2.95
C ASP A 57 8.50 -11.70 -2.80
N LEU A 58 7.53 -11.55 -1.91
CA LEU A 58 6.36 -12.44 -1.78
C LEU A 58 5.26 -12.16 -2.82
N GLY A 59 5.47 -11.20 -3.73
CA GLY A 59 4.57 -10.92 -4.85
C GLY A 59 3.58 -9.78 -4.60
N ALA A 60 3.74 -8.99 -3.53
CA ALA A 60 2.91 -7.80 -3.35
C ALA A 60 3.03 -6.87 -4.57
N HIS A 61 1.90 -6.39 -5.08
CA HIS A 61 1.87 -5.40 -6.15
C HIS A 61 1.95 -4.00 -5.56
N VAL A 62 1.20 -3.75 -4.49
CA VAL A 62 1.16 -2.49 -3.73
C VAL A 62 1.19 -2.80 -2.25
N ILE A 63 1.91 -1.99 -1.48
CA ILE A 63 1.89 -2.02 -0.03
C ILE A 63 1.18 -0.75 0.45
N THR A 64 0.07 -0.91 1.15
CA THR A 64 -0.60 0.21 1.84
C THR A 64 -0.08 0.31 3.28
N THR A 65 -0.35 1.43 3.93
CA THR A 65 0.05 1.71 5.31
C THR A 65 -1.07 2.49 6.01
N GLY A 66 -0.84 3.05 7.18
CA GLY A 66 -1.84 3.82 7.91
C GLY A 66 -1.20 4.89 8.79
N ASN A 67 -1.70 5.02 10.01
CA ASN A 67 -1.23 6.05 10.93
C ASN A 67 0.22 5.83 11.39
N HIS A 68 0.73 4.59 11.30
CA HIS A 68 2.09 4.22 11.70
C HIS A 68 3.16 4.40 10.61
N VAL A 69 2.80 4.96 9.45
CA VAL A 69 3.71 5.10 8.29
C VAL A 69 5.02 5.84 8.59
N TRP A 70 5.06 6.73 9.59
CA TRP A 70 6.26 7.52 9.92
C TRP A 70 7.11 6.97 11.07
N ASP A 71 6.72 5.84 11.67
CA ASP A 71 7.43 5.28 12.83
C ASP A 71 8.83 4.73 12.49
N LYS A 72 9.13 4.57 11.18
CA LYS A 72 10.45 4.21 10.63
C LYS A 72 10.89 5.30 9.65
N ARG A 73 11.83 6.15 10.08
CA ARG A 73 12.25 7.35 9.31
C ARG A 73 12.83 7.00 7.95
N GLU A 74 13.54 5.88 7.88
CA GLU A 74 14.15 5.35 6.66
C GLU A 74 13.13 5.05 5.55
N LEU A 75 11.84 4.91 5.88
CA LEU A 75 10.78 4.73 4.89
C LEU A 75 10.56 5.97 4.02
N ILE A 76 10.80 7.17 4.57
CA ILE A 76 10.65 8.44 3.87
C ILE A 76 11.63 8.48 2.69
N ASP A 77 12.92 8.27 2.97
CA ASP A 77 13.97 8.26 1.96
C ASP A 77 13.74 7.17 0.92
N TYR A 78 13.26 6.00 1.37
CA TYR A 78 12.90 4.91 0.46
C TYR A 78 11.78 5.31 -0.50
N MET A 79 10.64 5.82 -0.02
CA MET A 79 9.54 6.25 -0.89
C MET A 79 9.94 7.38 -1.86
N GLN A 80 10.92 8.22 -1.49
CA GLN A 80 11.42 9.33 -2.31
C GLN A 80 12.63 8.96 -3.18
N SER A 81 13.09 7.70 -3.12
CA SER A 81 14.27 7.25 -3.87
C SER A 81 14.04 7.11 -5.37
N VAL A 82 12.78 7.20 -5.81
CA VAL A 82 12.37 7.07 -7.22
C VAL A 82 11.42 8.21 -7.63
N PRO A 83 11.35 8.54 -8.93
CA PRO A 83 10.44 9.58 -9.42
C PRO A 83 8.94 9.26 -9.18
N PRO A 84 8.06 10.27 -9.06
CA PRO A 84 6.62 10.08 -8.86
C PRO A 84 5.89 9.22 -9.90
N GLU A 85 6.40 9.17 -11.13
CA GLU A 85 5.91 8.40 -12.27
C GLU A 85 6.48 6.98 -12.35
N SER A 86 7.37 6.60 -11.43
CA SER A 86 8.00 5.27 -11.44
C SER A 86 6.99 4.16 -11.11
N GLU A 87 7.21 2.97 -11.66
CA GLU A 87 6.50 1.75 -11.25
C GLU A 87 7.36 0.87 -10.32
N GLU A 88 8.51 1.39 -9.88
CA GLU A 88 9.42 0.67 -9.00
C GLU A 88 8.82 0.45 -7.61
N ARG A 89 9.39 -0.52 -6.88
CA ARG A 89 8.92 -0.93 -5.54
C ARG A 89 8.74 0.24 -4.57
N PRO A 90 9.66 1.21 -4.45
CA PRO A 90 9.49 2.27 -3.47
C PRO A 90 8.29 3.18 -3.77
N ARG A 91 7.94 3.38 -5.04
CA ARG A 91 6.75 4.13 -5.47
C ARG A 91 5.44 3.40 -5.19
N ARG A 92 5.50 2.09 -4.89
CA ARG A 92 4.33 1.23 -4.62
C ARG A 92 4.08 1.03 -3.13
N VAL A 93 4.82 1.72 -2.25
CA VAL A 93 4.49 1.84 -0.82
C VAL A 93 3.69 3.12 -0.57
N MET A 94 2.42 2.98 -0.19
CA MET A 94 1.45 4.06 -0.12
C MET A 94 1.16 4.50 1.30
N ARG A 95 1.16 5.82 1.51
CA ARG A 95 0.68 6.49 2.72
C ARG A 95 -0.77 6.97 2.55
N PRO A 96 -1.52 7.29 3.61
CA PRO A 96 -2.87 7.82 3.46
C PRO A 96 -2.92 9.11 2.62
N ALA A 97 -3.74 9.14 1.57
CA ALA A 97 -3.82 10.20 0.58
C ALA A 97 -4.29 11.54 1.15
N ASN A 98 -5.10 11.49 2.21
CA ASN A 98 -5.66 12.65 2.88
C ASN A 98 -4.69 13.34 3.87
N TYR A 99 -3.42 12.94 3.91
CA TYR A 99 -2.38 13.71 4.60
C TYR A 99 -2.09 15.03 3.87
N ALA A 100 -1.54 16.01 4.59
CA ALA A 100 -1.31 17.36 4.07
C ALA A 100 -0.50 17.35 2.77
N ALA A 101 -0.80 18.29 1.86
CA ALA A 101 -0.04 18.46 0.63
C ALA A 101 1.46 18.68 0.94
N GLY A 102 2.34 18.05 0.16
CA GLY A 102 3.79 18.06 0.40
C GLY A 102 4.30 16.99 1.36
N THR A 103 3.41 16.20 1.99
CA THR A 103 3.82 15.02 2.76
C THR A 103 4.54 14.01 1.86
N PRO A 104 5.71 13.47 2.25
CA PRO A 104 6.44 12.47 1.48
C PRO A 104 5.60 11.25 1.06
N GLY A 105 6.01 10.61 -0.03
CA GLY A 105 5.29 9.46 -0.58
C GLY A 105 3.94 9.81 -1.22
N HIS A 106 3.22 8.78 -1.64
CA HIS A 106 2.01 8.94 -2.45
C HIS A 106 0.84 8.20 -1.81
N GLY A 107 -0.38 8.67 -2.08
CA GLY A 107 -1.60 8.02 -1.61
C GLY A 107 -2.40 7.30 -2.69
N VAL A 108 -1.92 7.34 -3.94
CA VAL A 108 -2.52 6.64 -5.07
C VAL A 108 -1.41 6.00 -5.92
N PHE A 109 -1.62 4.76 -6.32
CA PHE A 109 -0.83 4.09 -7.35
C PHE A 109 -1.77 3.54 -8.41
N GLU A 110 -1.48 3.83 -9.68
CA GLU A 110 -2.11 3.18 -10.83
C GLU A 110 -1.07 2.27 -11.49
N GLY A 111 -1.48 1.06 -11.84
CA GLY A 111 -0.59 0.07 -12.45
C GLY A 111 -1.31 -0.79 -13.47
N THR A 112 -0.52 -1.51 -14.26
CA THR A 112 -1.01 -2.47 -15.25
C THR A 112 -0.48 -3.86 -14.92
N LEU A 113 -1.37 -4.85 -14.80
CA LEU A 113 -0.98 -6.24 -14.59
C LEU A 113 -0.39 -6.84 -15.87
N PRO A 114 0.37 -7.94 -15.79
CA PRO A 114 0.88 -8.64 -16.98
C PRO A 114 -0.21 -9.06 -17.99
N SER A 115 -1.45 -9.23 -17.52
CA SER A 115 -2.61 -9.50 -18.37
C SER A 115 -3.12 -8.29 -19.18
N GLY A 116 -2.54 -7.11 -18.97
CA GLY A 116 -2.99 -5.83 -19.56
C GLY A 116 -4.15 -5.15 -18.82
N GLN A 117 -4.71 -5.79 -17.78
CA GLN A 117 -5.74 -5.17 -16.94
C GLN A 117 -5.12 -4.06 -16.07
N THR A 118 -5.72 -2.87 -16.10
CA THR A 118 -5.32 -1.74 -15.25
C THR A 118 -6.03 -1.75 -13.90
N PHE A 119 -5.35 -1.28 -12.86
CA PHE A 119 -5.89 -1.14 -11.51
C PHE A 119 -5.37 0.15 -10.85
N ALA A 120 -6.10 0.64 -9.86
CA ALA A 120 -5.66 1.68 -8.95
C ALA A 120 -5.81 1.23 -7.50
N VAL A 121 -4.89 1.67 -6.65
CA VAL A 121 -4.99 1.55 -5.18
C VAL A 121 -4.94 2.94 -4.58
N ILE A 122 -5.93 3.26 -3.76
CA ILE A 122 -5.98 4.47 -2.93
C ILE A 122 -5.83 4.02 -1.48
N ASN A 123 -4.97 4.71 -0.72
CA ASN A 123 -4.85 4.54 0.73
C ASN A 123 -5.46 5.77 1.42
N LEU A 124 -6.29 5.63 2.46
CA LEU A 124 -6.89 6.72 3.22
C LEU A 124 -6.85 6.45 4.73
N GLN A 125 -7.00 7.53 5.50
CA GLN A 125 -7.17 7.42 6.94
C GLN A 125 -8.49 8.05 7.38
N GLY A 126 -9.22 7.33 8.24
CA GLY A 126 -10.38 7.84 8.95
C GLY A 126 -10.04 8.98 9.91
N GLN A 127 -11.08 9.67 10.38
CA GLN A 127 -10.94 10.80 11.31
C GLN A 127 -11.58 10.54 12.69
N VAL A 128 -12.54 9.61 12.78
CA VAL A 128 -13.21 9.31 14.04
C VAL A 128 -12.24 8.58 14.96
N PHE A 129 -11.95 9.16 16.13
CA PHE A 129 -10.96 8.67 17.09
C PHE A 129 -9.51 8.61 16.56
N MET A 130 -9.19 9.36 15.51
CA MET A 130 -7.87 9.41 14.89
C MET A 130 -7.35 10.84 14.74
N ALA A 131 -6.12 11.01 14.27
CA ALA A 131 -5.56 12.32 13.96
C ALA A 131 -6.39 13.05 12.89
N ASN A 132 -6.51 14.36 13.05
CA ASN A 132 -7.32 15.20 12.18
C ASN A 132 -6.58 15.53 10.87
N HIS A 133 -6.76 14.69 9.85
CA HIS A 133 -6.29 14.92 8.49
C HIS A 133 -7.36 15.57 7.61
N ALA A 134 -7.09 15.76 6.31
CA ALA A 134 -8.13 16.22 5.39
C ALA A 134 -9.29 15.22 5.34
N ASN A 135 -10.49 15.72 5.00
CA ASN A 135 -11.68 14.88 4.89
C ASN A 135 -11.44 13.76 3.86
N PRO A 136 -11.57 12.47 4.24
CA PRO A 136 -11.26 11.36 3.34
C PRO A 136 -12.25 11.27 2.17
N PHE A 137 -13.52 11.65 2.37
CA PHE A 137 -14.54 11.66 1.31
C PHE A 137 -14.20 12.69 0.24
N HIS A 138 -13.95 13.94 0.62
CA HIS A 138 -13.55 14.98 -0.34
C HIS A 138 -12.23 14.64 -1.03
N THR A 139 -11.32 13.95 -0.33
CA THR A 139 -10.07 13.49 -0.91
C THR A 139 -10.33 12.48 -2.03
N VAL A 140 -11.18 11.48 -1.79
CA VAL A 140 -11.58 10.50 -2.82
C VAL A 140 -12.28 11.17 -3.99
N ASP A 141 -13.25 12.04 -3.73
CA ASP A 141 -13.98 12.76 -4.78
C ASP A 141 -13.05 13.56 -5.70
N ALA A 142 -11.97 14.13 -5.15
CA ALA A 142 -10.96 14.85 -5.93
C ALA A 142 -9.99 13.94 -6.70
N LEU A 143 -9.77 12.70 -6.23
CA LEU A 143 -8.87 11.73 -6.84
C LEU A 143 -9.52 10.95 -7.97
N LEU A 144 -10.78 10.51 -7.79
CA LEU A 144 -11.48 9.64 -8.75
C LEU A 144 -11.47 10.17 -10.20
N PRO A 145 -11.69 11.47 -10.49
CA PRO A 145 -11.67 11.99 -11.87
C PRO A 145 -10.29 11.93 -12.55
N ARG A 146 -9.21 11.71 -11.80
CA ARG A 146 -7.84 11.65 -12.31
C ARG A 146 -7.40 10.22 -12.61
N ILE A 147 -8.05 9.24 -11.97
CA ILE A 147 -7.74 7.82 -12.10
C ILE A 147 -8.31 7.29 -13.42
N GLN A 148 -7.47 6.63 -14.22
CA GLN A 148 -7.86 6.05 -15.50
C GLN A 148 -8.27 4.57 -15.36
N ALA A 149 -7.73 3.88 -14.35
CA ALA A 149 -8.07 2.48 -14.11
C ALA A 149 -9.55 2.29 -13.77
N ARG A 150 -10.16 1.24 -14.32
CA ARG A 150 -11.57 0.90 -14.07
C ARG A 150 -11.79 0.18 -12.74
N VAL A 151 -10.78 -0.56 -12.30
CA VAL A 151 -10.79 -1.27 -11.01
C VAL A 151 -10.02 -0.43 -10.02
N ILE A 152 -10.70 0.06 -8.99
CA ILE A 152 -10.13 0.92 -7.95
C ILE A 152 -10.35 0.23 -6.62
N LEU A 153 -9.26 -0.14 -5.95
CA LEU A 153 -9.27 -0.63 -4.57
C LEU A 153 -8.98 0.55 -3.64
N VAL A 154 -9.77 0.70 -2.58
CA VAL A 154 -9.53 1.67 -1.52
C VAL A 154 -9.26 0.89 -0.25
N ASP A 155 -8.08 1.10 0.32
CA ASP A 155 -7.76 0.80 1.72
C ASP A 155 -8.02 2.05 2.56
#